data_AF-A0A7C3ZRU7-F1
#
_entry.id   AF-A0A7C3ZRU7-F1
#
_cell.length_a   1.000
_cell.length_b   1.000
_cell.length_c   1.000
_cell.angle_alpha   90.00
_cell.angle_beta   90.00
_cell.angle_gamma   90.00
#
_symmetry.space_group_name_H-M   'P 1'
#
loop_
_entity.id
_entity.type
_entity.pdbx_description
1 polymer ?
#
loop_
_entity_poly.entity_id
_entity_poly.type
_entity_poly.pdbx_seq_one_letter_code
_entity_poly.pdbx_strand_id
1 'polypeptide(L)'
;MSNTSEKSQTTAPQGAGQPQPQAAQANQAQTQAQEQNKVEYSVSGGLARRLAQLGISIALTSYQSGLLYFVGRNRKGGINIHQTQLPKPMGLSMNDRGTTAGAQSGGPAAGMTLTCGYQIMRFENVLQPGQAINNTFDTCYVPRTVHVTGALDAHDVGIDDNGEVIFVNTRFNCLSTTSARHSFEVVWKPPFISDIVDEDRCHLNGLAMENGKPKYVTAVSRSNTIDGWRDRRADGGIVMEVESGEVVCEGLSMPHSPRMH
;
A
#
# COMPACT_ATOMS: atom_id res chain seq x y z
N MET A 1 60.72 12.13 37.57
CA MET A 1 61.03 13.41 38.24
C MET A 1 59.72 14.09 38.58
N SER A 2 59.50 14.28 39.89
CA SER A 2 58.66 15.32 40.55
C SER A 2 57.19 15.44 40.10
N ASN A 3 56.20 14.91 40.82
CA ASN A 3 55.55 15.46 42.04
C ASN A 3 55.06 16.91 41.80
N THR A 4 53.75 17.23 41.83
CA THR A 4 53.00 17.46 43.08
C THR A 4 51.46 17.41 42.96
N SER A 5 50.86 16.86 44.01
CA SER A 5 49.56 17.07 44.69
C SER A 5 49.07 18.55 44.73
N GLU A 6 47.83 18.97 45.03
CA GLU A 6 46.62 18.45 45.69
C GLU A 6 45.56 19.59 45.65
N LYS A 7 44.25 19.30 45.62
CA LYS A 7 43.23 19.75 46.61
C LYS A 7 41.80 19.68 46.07
N SER A 8 41.02 18.86 46.77
CA SER A 8 39.56 18.79 46.76
C SER A 8 38.97 19.95 47.59
N GLN A 9 37.88 20.54 47.11
CA GLN A 9 36.91 21.23 47.96
C GLN A 9 35.50 20.86 47.51
N THR A 10 34.77 20.21 48.42
CA THR A 10 33.35 19.93 48.42
C THR A 10 32.56 21.13 48.93
N THR A 11 31.48 21.51 48.24
CA THR A 11 30.35 22.26 48.81
C THR A 11 29.03 21.64 48.33
N ALA A 12 28.08 21.47 49.25
CA ALA A 12 26.71 21.00 49.03
C ALA A 12 25.72 22.15 49.42
N PRO A 13 24.39 21.97 49.31
CA PRO A 13 23.56 22.47 48.21
C PRO A 13 22.55 23.55 48.65
N GLN A 14 22.06 24.41 47.74
CA GLN A 14 20.87 25.23 48.00
C GLN A 14 20.03 25.50 46.74
N GLY A 15 18.71 25.33 46.86
CA GLY A 15 17.72 26.02 46.04
C GLY A 15 16.72 25.14 45.29
N ALA A 16 15.60 24.78 45.94
CA ALA A 16 14.42 24.25 45.27
C ALA A 16 13.73 25.38 44.47
N GLY A 17 13.86 25.35 43.14
CA GLY A 17 13.17 26.24 42.21
C GLY A 17 11.82 25.67 41.78
N GLN A 18 10.79 26.51 41.79
CA GLN A 18 9.43 26.23 41.32
C GLN A 18 9.41 25.74 39.85
N PRO A 19 8.51 24.83 39.44
CA PRO A 19 8.42 24.40 38.05
C PRO A 19 7.88 25.53 37.15
N GLN A 20 8.68 25.91 36.15
CA GLN A 20 8.42 26.93 35.13
C GLN A 20 7.40 26.50 34.05
N PRO A 21 6.80 27.45 33.28
CA PRO A 21 5.57 27.31 32.47
C PRO A 21 5.62 26.38 31.23
N GLN A 22 6.75 25.72 30.96
CA GLN A 22 6.96 24.93 29.74
C GLN A 22 6.05 23.69 29.64
N ALA A 23 5.70 23.08 30.77
CA ALA A 23 4.82 21.91 30.78
C ALA A 23 3.38 22.25 30.35
N ALA A 24 2.90 23.45 30.66
CA ALA A 24 1.55 23.90 30.29
C ALA A 24 1.46 24.23 28.78
N GLN A 25 2.50 24.81 28.20
CA GLN A 25 2.57 25.10 26.76
C GLN A 25 2.75 23.83 25.92
N ALA A 26 3.52 22.84 26.40
CA ALA A 26 3.64 21.54 25.76
C ALA A 26 2.30 20.76 25.77
N ASN A 27 1.55 20.82 26.87
CA ASN A 27 0.21 20.23 26.95
C ASN A 27 -0.79 20.93 26.02
N GLN A 28 -0.76 22.26 25.93
CA GLN A 28 -1.64 23.01 25.02
C GLN A 28 -1.33 22.72 23.54
N ALA A 29 -0.05 22.60 23.17
CA ALA A 29 0.36 22.20 21.82
C ALA A 29 -0.05 20.76 21.48
N GLN A 30 0.04 19.82 22.43
CA GLN A 30 -0.44 18.45 22.25
C GLN A 30 -1.97 18.36 22.16
N THR A 31 -2.69 19.18 22.92
CA THR A 31 -4.16 19.21 22.89
C THR A 31 -4.67 19.84 21.58
N GLN A 32 -4.03 20.89 21.10
CA GLN A 32 -4.34 21.51 19.80
C GLN A 32 -4.00 20.60 18.62
N ALA A 33 -2.92 19.81 18.70
CA ALA A 33 -2.59 18.80 17.69
C ALA A 33 -3.58 17.62 17.67
N GLN A 34 -4.19 17.30 18.82
CA GLN A 34 -5.26 16.29 18.91
C GLN A 34 -6.60 16.81 18.37
N GLU A 35 -6.91 18.10 18.53
CA GLU A 35 -8.13 18.71 17.97
C GLU A 35 -8.08 18.87 16.44
N GLN A 36 -6.89 19.07 15.86
CA GLN A 36 -6.71 19.27 14.41
C GLN A 36 -6.90 18.01 13.54
N ASN A 37 -7.07 16.83 14.14
CA ASN A 37 -7.23 15.56 13.40
C ASN A 37 -8.59 14.88 13.67
N LYS A 38 -9.66 15.66 13.86
CA LYS A 38 -11.00 15.08 13.85
C LYS A 38 -11.40 14.75 12.41
N VAL A 39 -11.09 13.52 11.98
CA VAL A 39 -11.56 13.00 10.70
C VAL A 39 -13.07 12.77 10.79
N GLU A 40 -13.83 13.45 9.94
CA GLU A 40 -15.27 13.23 9.81
C GLU A 40 -15.54 12.20 8.72
N TYR A 41 -16.37 11.21 9.05
CA TYR A 41 -16.85 10.21 8.10
C TYR A 41 -18.33 10.42 7.85
N SER A 42 -18.70 10.49 6.58
CA SER A 42 -20.09 10.37 6.14
C SER A 42 -20.25 9.10 5.34
N VAL A 43 -21.34 8.38 5.56
CA VAL A 43 -21.62 7.11 4.88
C VAL A 43 -23.03 7.13 4.33
N SER A 44 -23.19 6.72 3.07
CA SER A 44 -24.51 6.56 2.46
C SER A 44 -25.37 5.58 3.26
N GLY A 45 -26.63 5.94 3.54
CA GLY A 45 -27.51 5.15 4.42
C GLY A 45 -27.73 3.68 4.00
N GLY A 46 -27.53 3.34 2.72
CA GLY A 46 -27.67 1.97 2.21
C GLY A 46 -26.43 1.07 2.35
N LEU A 47 -25.26 1.63 2.68
CA LEU A 47 -24.00 0.88 2.61
C LEU A 47 -23.97 -0.32 3.56
N ALA A 48 -24.37 -0.14 4.83
CA ALA A 48 -24.34 -1.21 5.82
C ALA A 48 -25.21 -2.41 5.41
N ARG A 49 -26.40 -2.13 4.87
CA ARG A 49 -27.31 -3.15 4.34
C ARG A 49 -26.70 -3.86 3.14
N ARG A 50 -26.08 -3.12 2.22
CA ARG A 50 -25.45 -3.71 1.03
C ARG A 50 -24.29 -4.63 1.39
N LEU A 51 -23.39 -4.20 2.30
CA LEU A 51 -22.31 -5.05 2.80
C LEU A 51 -22.84 -6.32 3.47
N ALA A 52 -23.94 -6.22 4.21
CA ALA A 52 -24.58 -7.37 4.85
C ALA A 52 -25.17 -8.36 3.84
N GLN A 53 -25.89 -7.85 2.82
CA GLN A 53 -26.50 -8.68 1.77
C GLN A 53 -25.46 -9.39 0.91
N LEU A 54 -24.35 -8.72 0.61
CA LEU A 54 -23.26 -9.30 -0.18
C LEU A 54 -22.31 -10.16 0.66
N GLY A 55 -22.32 -10.03 2.00
CA GLY A 55 -21.38 -10.72 2.87
C GLY A 55 -19.93 -10.26 2.70
N ILE A 56 -19.69 -9.00 2.34
CA ILE A 56 -18.36 -8.47 2.02
C ILE A 56 -17.90 -7.36 2.99
N SER A 57 -16.60 -7.15 3.00
CA SER A 57 -15.93 -5.94 3.51
C SER A 57 -15.07 -5.35 2.39
N ILE A 58 -14.67 -4.08 2.53
CA ILE A 58 -13.90 -3.36 1.52
C ILE A 58 -12.55 -2.97 2.11
N ALA A 59 -11.47 -3.21 1.37
CA ALA A 59 -10.17 -2.62 1.63
C ALA A 59 -9.83 -1.65 0.50
N LEU A 60 -9.33 -0.47 0.83
CA LEU A 60 -8.93 0.53 -0.16
C LEU A 60 -7.79 1.41 0.34
N THR A 61 -6.97 1.86 -0.58
CA THR A 61 -5.83 2.75 -0.33
C THR A 61 -6.18 4.16 -0.76
N SER A 62 -5.58 5.13 -0.09
CA SER A 62 -5.61 6.54 -0.47
C SER A 62 -4.19 7.07 -0.45
N TYR A 63 -3.63 7.26 -1.66
CA TYR A 63 -2.33 7.87 -1.85
C TYR A 63 -2.26 9.27 -1.20
N GLN A 64 -3.27 10.11 -1.45
CA GLN A 64 -3.27 11.51 -1.03
C GLN A 64 -3.25 11.67 0.49
N SER A 65 -4.00 10.84 1.21
CA SER A 65 -4.06 10.89 2.68
C SER A 65 -3.05 9.96 3.35
N GLY A 66 -2.38 9.08 2.61
CA GLY A 66 -1.42 8.13 3.18
C GLY A 66 -2.10 7.04 4.02
N LEU A 67 -3.30 6.61 3.65
CA LEU A 67 -4.13 5.72 4.48
C LEU A 67 -4.52 4.45 3.73
N LEU A 68 -4.46 3.33 4.44
CA LEU A 68 -5.13 2.08 4.09
C LEU A 68 -6.37 1.96 4.98
N TYR A 69 -7.54 1.83 4.36
CA TYR A 69 -8.82 1.67 5.03
C TYR A 69 -9.33 0.25 4.92
N PHE A 70 -9.98 -0.21 5.98
CA PHE A 70 -10.87 -1.36 5.98
C PHE A 70 -12.25 -0.90 6.42
N VAL A 71 -13.25 -1.14 5.57
CA VAL A 71 -14.64 -0.79 5.80
C VAL A 71 -15.45 -2.07 5.88
N GLY A 72 -16.03 -2.32 7.03
CA GLY A 72 -16.83 -3.50 7.30
C GLY A 72 -18.06 -3.17 8.12
N ARG A 73 -18.64 -4.20 8.74
CA ARG A 73 -19.78 -4.06 9.64
C ARG A 73 -19.35 -4.29 11.08
N ASN A 74 -19.95 -3.55 12.00
CA ASN A 74 -19.87 -3.87 13.42
C ASN A 74 -20.96 -4.89 13.82
N ARG A 75 -20.83 -5.48 15.01
CA ARG A 75 -21.79 -6.48 15.55
C ARG A 75 -23.22 -5.95 15.73
N LYS A 76 -23.41 -4.62 15.80
CA LYS A 76 -24.72 -3.97 15.91
C LYS A 76 -25.35 -3.68 14.54
N GLY A 77 -24.72 -4.09 13.44
CA GLY A 77 -25.21 -3.90 12.07
C GLY A 77 -24.89 -2.53 11.46
N GLY A 78 -24.15 -1.67 12.15
CA GLY A 78 -23.64 -0.42 11.59
C GLY A 78 -22.32 -0.62 10.85
N ILE A 79 -21.79 0.45 10.26
CA ILE A 79 -20.47 0.45 9.62
C ILE A 79 -19.36 0.52 10.67
N ASN A 80 -18.26 -0.14 10.39
CA ASN A 80 -16.99 0.06 11.07
C ASN A 80 -15.93 0.47 10.05
N ILE A 81 -15.11 1.47 10.39
CA ILE A 81 -13.98 1.93 9.58
C ILE A 81 -12.73 1.78 10.44
N HIS A 82 -11.79 0.98 9.96
CA HIS A 82 -10.43 0.93 10.49
C HIS A 82 -9.50 1.58 9.48
N GLN A 83 -8.53 2.37 9.94
CA GLN A 83 -7.53 2.98 9.08
C GLN A 83 -6.15 2.82 9.68
N THR A 84 -5.15 2.69 8.83
CA THR A 84 -3.74 2.69 9.21
C THR A 84 -2.95 3.58 8.28
N GLN A 85 -1.98 4.31 8.83
CA GLN A 85 -1.13 5.20 8.06
C GLN A 85 0.01 4.41 7.44
N LEU A 86 0.20 4.59 6.13
CA LEU A 86 1.28 3.98 5.36
C LEU A 86 1.88 5.03 4.42
N PRO A 87 3.18 4.96 4.13
CA PRO A 87 3.80 5.91 3.21
C PRO A 87 3.28 5.64 1.80
N LYS A 88 2.50 6.57 1.22
CA LYS A 88 2.01 6.51 -0.17
C LYS A 88 1.47 5.11 -0.53
N PRO A 89 0.38 4.62 0.09
CA PRO A 89 -0.20 3.33 -0.26
C PRO A 89 -0.86 3.43 -1.64
N MET A 90 -0.54 2.48 -2.52
CA MET A 90 -0.98 2.47 -3.92
C MET A 90 -1.74 1.18 -4.24
N GLY A 91 -1.11 0.20 -4.88
CA GLY A 91 -1.72 -1.03 -5.37
C GLY A 91 -2.05 -2.02 -4.28
N LEU A 92 -3.20 -2.67 -4.39
CA LEU A 92 -3.68 -3.68 -3.45
C LEU A 92 -4.11 -4.94 -4.19
N SER A 93 -3.63 -6.09 -3.71
CA SER A 93 -4.00 -7.41 -4.23
C SER A 93 -4.40 -8.35 -3.10
N MET A 94 -5.48 -9.07 -3.29
CA MET A 94 -5.91 -10.14 -2.41
C MET A 94 -5.37 -11.45 -2.95
N ASN A 95 -4.73 -12.22 -2.08
CA ASN A 95 -4.19 -13.53 -2.40
C ASN A 95 -5.12 -14.59 -1.81
N ASP A 96 -6.09 -15.04 -2.58
CA ASP A 96 -6.84 -16.24 -2.21
C ASP A 96 -5.97 -17.46 -2.51
N ARG A 97 -5.10 -17.85 -1.57
CA ARG A 97 -4.42 -19.14 -1.64
C ARG A 97 -5.47 -20.24 -1.45
N GLY A 98 -6.17 -20.60 -2.52
CA GLY A 98 -7.06 -21.75 -2.54
C GLY A 98 -8.52 -21.46 -2.18
N THR A 99 -9.21 -20.68 -3.01
CA THR A 99 -10.54 -21.09 -3.48
C THR A 99 -10.38 -21.85 -4.80
N THR A 100 -9.66 -22.98 -4.78
CA THR A 100 -9.84 -23.97 -5.83
C THR A 100 -11.31 -24.39 -5.79
N ALA A 101 -11.98 -24.43 -6.94
CA ALA A 101 -13.36 -24.89 -7.04
C ALA A 101 -13.49 -26.29 -6.39
N GLY A 102 -14.01 -26.34 -5.16
CA GLY A 102 -14.06 -27.56 -4.33
C GLY A 102 -13.51 -27.42 -2.90
N ALA A 103 -12.76 -26.36 -2.59
CA ALA A 103 -12.37 -26.05 -1.21
C ALA A 103 -13.58 -25.48 -0.46
N GLN A 104 -14.09 -26.24 0.50
CA GLN A 104 -15.19 -25.83 1.37
C GLN A 104 -14.85 -24.48 2.01
N SER A 105 -15.75 -23.52 1.85
CA SER A 105 -15.75 -22.21 2.51
C SER A 105 -15.61 -22.38 4.03
N GLY A 106 -14.38 -22.30 4.55
CA GLY A 106 -14.12 -22.59 5.96
C GLY A 106 -12.67 -22.53 6.46
N GLY A 107 -11.73 -21.85 5.76
CA GLY A 107 -10.32 -21.73 6.17
C GLY A 107 -9.70 -20.36 5.81
N PRO A 108 -8.94 -19.66 6.69
CA PRO A 108 -8.56 -18.26 6.52
C PRO A 108 -7.05 -18.16 6.29
N ALA A 109 -6.67 -17.94 5.04
CA ALA A 109 -5.44 -17.22 4.72
C ALA A 109 -5.60 -16.59 3.34
N ALA A 110 -6.65 -15.79 3.18
CA ALA A 110 -6.59 -14.74 2.18
C ALA A 110 -5.47 -13.81 2.67
N GLY A 111 -4.33 -13.82 1.98
CA GLY A 111 -3.27 -12.85 2.21
C GLY A 111 -3.61 -11.54 1.50
N MET A 112 -2.92 -10.47 1.83
CA MET A 112 -3.06 -9.20 1.13
C MET A 112 -1.68 -8.65 0.82
N THR A 113 -1.46 -8.22 -0.42
CA THR A 113 -0.21 -7.59 -0.84
C THR A 113 -0.48 -6.14 -1.20
N LEU A 114 0.40 -5.25 -0.73
CA LEU A 114 0.27 -3.80 -0.90
C LEU A 114 1.60 -3.24 -1.42
N THR A 115 1.51 -2.32 -2.38
CA THR A 115 2.62 -1.41 -2.67
C THR A 115 2.46 -0.11 -1.89
N CYS A 116 3.54 0.36 -1.25
CA CYS A 116 3.50 1.61 -0.50
C CYS A 116 4.85 2.32 -0.48
N GLY A 117 4.93 3.50 -1.10
CA GLY A 117 6.08 4.38 -1.05
C GLY A 117 7.36 3.74 -1.58
N TYR A 118 8.14 3.14 -0.68
CA TYR A 118 9.41 2.47 -0.95
C TYR A 118 9.41 0.97 -0.58
N GLN A 119 8.22 0.39 -0.35
CA GLN A 119 8.04 -0.96 0.16
C GLN A 119 6.98 -1.73 -0.64
N ILE A 120 7.18 -3.06 -0.71
CA ILE A 120 6.12 -4.02 -0.99
C ILE A 120 5.86 -4.81 0.30
N MET A 121 4.62 -4.79 0.78
CA MET A 121 4.22 -5.42 2.03
C MET A 121 3.27 -6.59 1.77
N ARG A 122 3.56 -7.75 2.37
CA ARG A 122 2.64 -8.90 2.43
C ARG A 122 2.08 -9.04 3.83
N PHE A 123 0.77 -9.01 3.92
CA PHE A 123 -0.01 -9.24 5.11
C PHE A 123 -0.63 -10.63 5.05
N GLU A 124 -0.68 -11.29 6.19
CA GLU A 124 -1.35 -12.58 6.35
C GLU A 124 -2.48 -12.41 7.38
N ASN A 125 -3.63 -13.04 7.15
CA ASN A 125 -4.65 -13.16 8.19
C ASN A 125 -4.15 -14.15 9.25
N VAL A 126 -3.96 -13.67 10.48
CA VAL A 126 -3.41 -14.50 11.57
C VAL A 126 -4.47 -15.27 12.36
N LEU A 127 -5.76 -15.07 12.05
CA LEU A 127 -6.86 -15.73 12.71
C LEU A 127 -7.21 -17.04 12.01
N GLN A 128 -7.55 -18.07 12.79
CA GLN A 128 -8.14 -19.34 12.32
C GLN A 128 -9.67 -19.20 12.14
N PRO A 129 -10.35 -20.15 11.46
CA PRO A 129 -11.80 -20.11 11.30
C PRO A 129 -12.51 -20.02 12.65
N GLY A 130 -13.48 -19.12 12.75
CA GLY A 130 -14.24 -18.91 13.99
C GLY A 130 -13.50 -18.13 15.07
N GLN A 131 -12.22 -17.80 14.90
CA GLN A 131 -11.55 -16.87 15.79
C GLN A 131 -11.96 -15.43 15.47
N ALA A 132 -11.93 -14.59 16.51
CA ALA A 132 -12.15 -13.16 16.36
C ALA A 132 -11.17 -12.38 17.24
N ILE A 133 -10.59 -11.32 16.70
CA ILE A 133 -9.80 -10.37 17.49
C ILE A 133 -10.72 -9.36 18.18
N ASN A 134 -10.38 -9.00 19.41
CA ASN A 134 -11.17 -8.11 20.27
C ASN A 134 -12.64 -8.53 20.40
N ASN A 135 -12.91 -9.84 20.31
CA ASN A 135 -14.27 -10.39 20.25
C ASN A 135 -15.15 -9.63 19.26
N THR A 136 -14.64 -9.20 18.11
CA THR A 136 -15.41 -8.37 17.16
C THR A 136 -15.11 -8.71 15.70
N PHE A 137 -13.84 -8.76 15.32
CA PHE A 137 -13.43 -8.85 13.91
C PHE A 137 -12.92 -10.25 13.59
N ASP A 138 -13.38 -10.83 12.49
CA ASP A 138 -13.08 -12.18 12.01
C ASP A 138 -11.80 -12.26 11.14
N THR A 139 -11.17 -11.12 10.87
CA THR A 139 -9.97 -11.00 10.06
C THR A 139 -8.95 -10.06 10.72
N CYS A 140 -7.69 -10.47 10.78
CA CYS A 140 -6.60 -9.64 11.30
C CYS A 140 -5.37 -9.76 10.38
N TYR A 141 -5.21 -8.78 9.49
CA TYR A 141 -4.07 -8.68 8.58
C TYR A 141 -2.84 -8.15 9.32
N VAL A 142 -1.81 -8.99 9.44
CA VAL A 142 -0.53 -8.62 10.04
C VAL A 142 0.56 -8.69 8.99
N PRO A 143 1.42 -7.66 8.85
CA PRO A 143 2.53 -7.72 7.91
C PRO A 143 3.51 -8.83 8.33
N ARG A 144 3.79 -9.76 7.42
CA ARG A 144 4.74 -10.86 7.63
C ARG A 144 5.98 -10.73 6.77
N THR A 145 5.88 -10.00 5.67
CA THR A 145 7.02 -9.72 4.80
C THR A 145 6.96 -8.27 4.35
N VAL A 146 8.11 -7.59 4.39
CA VAL A 146 8.29 -6.25 3.86
C VAL A 146 9.57 -6.25 3.05
N HIS A 147 9.45 -6.01 1.74
CA HIS A 147 10.59 -5.80 0.86
C HIS A 147 10.81 -4.31 0.71
N VAL A 148 12.00 -3.83 1.05
CA VAL A 148 12.42 -2.45 0.82
C VAL A 148 12.97 -2.34 -0.58
N THR A 149 12.28 -1.60 -1.45
CA THR A 149 12.62 -1.45 -2.86
C THR A 149 13.27 -0.11 -3.18
N GLY A 150 13.14 0.88 -2.29
CA GLY A 150 13.39 2.28 -2.65
C GLY A 150 12.23 2.87 -3.45
N ALA A 151 12.37 4.13 -3.87
CA ALA A 151 11.30 4.90 -4.49
C ALA A 151 11.05 4.52 -5.96
N LEU A 152 10.50 3.32 -6.20
CA LEU A 152 10.17 2.81 -7.54
C LEU A 152 8.83 3.32 -8.09
N ASP A 153 8.07 4.01 -7.24
CA ASP A 153 6.71 4.45 -7.56
C ASP A 153 5.83 3.26 -7.99
N ALA A 154 5.80 2.22 -7.16
CA ALA A 154 5.09 0.98 -7.50
C ALA A 154 3.57 1.18 -7.40
N HIS A 155 2.85 1.08 -8.52
CA HIS A 155 1.44 1.50 -8.60
C HIS A 155 0.42 0.38 -8.40
N ASP A 156 0.70 -0.82 -8.91
CA ASP A 156 -0.20 -1.97 -8.79
C ASP A 156 0.61 -3.25 -8.56
N VAL A 157 -0.05 -4.29 -8.04
CA VAL A 157 0.62 -5.54 -7.63
C VAL A 157 -0.26 -6.76 -7.82
N GLY A 158 0.37 -7.89 -8.06
CA GLY A 158 -0.23 -9.21 -8.11
C GLY A 158 0.74 -10.25 -7.57
N ILE A 159 0.24 -11.47 -7.39
CA ILE A 159 1.04 -12.64 -7.02
C ILE A 159 0.97 -13.65 -8.15
N ASP A 160 2.11 -14.22 -8.51
CA ASP A 160 2.20 -15.26 -9.53
C ASP A 160 1.86 -16.66 -8.98
N ASP A 161 1.83 -17.67 -9.84
CA ASP A 161 1.57 -19.07 -9.46
C ASP A 161 2.62 -19.65 -8.48
N ASN A 162 3.82 -19.06 -8.41
CA ASN A 162 4.87 -19.47 -7.48
C ASN A 162 4.72 -18.80 -6.10
N GLY A 163 3.76 -17.88 -5.95
CA GLY A 163 3.57 -17.11 -4.73
C GLY A 163 4.50 -15.90 -4.62
N GLU A 164 5.19 -15.54 -5.71
CA GLU A 164 6.10 -14.41 -5.82
C GLU A 164 5.37 -13.14 -6.25
N VAL A 165 5.92 -11.99 -5.84
CA VAL A 165 5.33 -10.69 -6.15
C VAL A 165 5.66 -10.29 -7.58
N ILE A 166 4.64 -9.87 -8.32
CA ILE A 166 4.82 -9.07 -9.54
C ILE A 166 4.16 -7.71 -9.33
N PHE A 167 4.90 -6.63 -9.56
CA PHE A 167 4.41 -5.28 -9.38
C PHE A 167 4.74 -4.38 -10.56
N VAL A 168 3.93 -3.36 -10.75
CA VAL A 168 4.18 -2.29 -11.72
C VAL A 168 5.24 -1.36 -11.16
N ASN A 169 6.36 -1.23 -11.84
CA ASN A 169 7.41 -0.28 -11.53
C ASN A 169 7.31 0.90 -12.51
N THR A 170 6.54 1.91 -12.10
CA THR A 170 6.22 3.08 -12.93
C THR A 170 7.49 3.84 -13.31
N ARG A 171 8.40 4.04 -12.34
CA ARG A 171 9.64 4.80 -12.52
C ARG A 171 10.59 4.19 -13.55
N PHE A 172 10.51 2.87 -13.76
CA PHE A 172 11.31 2.13 -14.74
C PHE A 172 10.48 1.51 -15.88
N ASN A 173 9.19 1.88 -16.01
CA ASN A 173 8.28 1.45 -17.08
C ASN A 173 8.21 -0.07 -17.31
N CYS A 174 8.21 -0.86 -16.24
CA CYS A 174 8.25 -2.32 -16.35
C CYS A 174 7.38 -3.01 -15.31
N LEU A 175 7.05 -4.27 -15.57
CA LEU A 175 6.69 -5.20 -14.51
C LEU A 175 7.97 -5.71 -13.87
N SER A 176 7.95 -5.78 -12.54
CA SER A 176 9.09 -6.14 -11.72
C SER A 176 8.74 -7.20 -10.68
N THR A 177 9.73 -7.94 -10.23
CA THR A 177 9.68 -8.74 -9.00
C THR A 177 10.69 -8.19 -7.99
N THR A 178 10.59 -8.60 -6.73
CA THR A 178 11.53 -8.20 -5.68
C THR A 178 12.87 -8.91 -5.87
N SER A 179 13.98 -8.27 -5.50
CA SER A 179 15.27 -8.94 -5.36
C SER A 179 15.81 -8.77 -3.95
N ALA A 180 16.61 -9.74 -3.50
CA ALA A 180 17.34 -9.66 -2.25
C ALA A 180 18.59 -8.75 -2.32
N ARG A 181 19.07 -8.41 -3.53
CA ARG A 181 20.32 -7.66 -3.73
C ARG A 181 20.11 -6.30 -4.39
N HIS A 182 19.30 -6.25 -5.43
CA HIS A 182 19.07 -5.06 -6.24
C HIS A 182 17.60 -4.70 -6.11
N SER A 183 17.23 -3.51 -5.62
CA SER A 183 15.83 -3.06 -5.40
C SER A 183 14.69 -3.84 -6.08
N PHE A 184 14.81 -4.15 -7.37
CA PHE A 184 13.92 -5.02 -8.13
C PHE A 184 14.67 -5.82 -9.22
N GLU A 185 13.99 -6.81 -9.79
CA GLU A 185 14.36 -7.49 -11.04
C GLU A 185 13.26 -7.27 -12.08
N VAL A 186 13.65 -7.07 -13.35
CA VAL A 186 12.70 -6.83 -14.45
C VAL A 186 12.07 -8.14 -14.89
N VAL A 187 10.74 -8.19 -14.90
CA VAL A 187 9.97 -9.33 -15.41
C VAL A 187 9.59 -9.09 -16.87
N TRP A 188 9.13 -7.88 -17.19
CA TRP A 188 8.66 -7.52 -18.54
C TRP A 188 8.67 -6.00 -18.72
N LYS A 189 8.86 -5.51 -19.96
CA LYS A 189 8.68 -4.11 -20.32
C LYS A 189 7.86 -3.98 -21.60
N PRO A 190 7.09 -2.89 -21.78
CA PRO A 190 6.41 -2.64 -23.05
C PRO A 190 7.39 -2.64 -24.23
N PRO A 191 7.03 -3.20 -25.40
CA PRO A 191 7.95 -3.28 -26.55
C PRO A 191 8.46 -1.93 -27.05
N PHE A 192 7.70 -0.85 -26.83
CA PHE A 192 8.08 0.50 -27.24
C PHE A 192 9.03 1.21 -26.25
N ILE A 193 9.26 0.66 -25.05
CA ILE A 193 10.24 1.21 -24.11
C ILE A 193 11.62 0.73 -24.53
N SER A 194 12.54 1.65 -24.84
CA SER A 194 13.86 1.27 -25.35
C SER A 194 14.70 0.58 -24.28
N ASP A 195 14.78 1.17 -23.08
CA ASP A 195 15.75 0.79 -22.05
C ASP A 195 15.12 0.87 -20.64
N ILE A 196 15.68 0.11 -19.70
CA ILE A 196 15.31 0.17 -18.27
C ILE A 196 16.18 1.24 -17.61
N VAL A 197 15.64 2.45 -17.51
CA VAL A 197 16.29 3.61 -16.89
C VAL A 197 15.31 4.30 -15.94
N ASP A 198 15.86 5.07 -15.01
CA ASP A 198 15.09 5.85 -14.03
C ASP A 198 14.43 7.07 -14.70
N GLU A 199 13.39 6.81 -15.49
CA GLU A 199 12.63 7.81 -16.22
C GLU A 199 11.18 7.32 -16.34
N ASP A 200 10.22 7.99 -15.73
CA ASP A 200 8.80 7.68 -15.96
C ASP A 200 8.39 8.15 -17.37
N ARG A 201 8.37 7.23 -18.34
CA ARG A 201 8.18 7.54 -19.77
C ARG A 201 6.72 7.40 -20.19
N CYS A 202 6.08 6.30 -19.81
CA CYS A 202 4.73 5.94 -20.20
C CYS A 202 3.71 5.98 -19.06
N HIS A 203 4.17 6.10 -17.82
CA HIS A 203 3.38 5.93 -16.61
C HIS A 203 2.61 4.61 -16.61
N LEU A 204 3.34 3.50 -16.76
CA LEU A 204 2.79 2.16 -16.55
C LEU A 204 2.24 2.11 -15.13
N ASN A 205 0.96 1.79 -14.93
CA ASN A 205 0.28 2.09 -13.67
C ASN A 205 -0.70 1.02 -13.17
N GLY A 206 -1.02 0.02 -13.97
CA GLY A 206 -2.00 -1.00 -13.59
C GLY A 206 -1.60 -2.37 -14.07
N LEU A 207 -2.06 -3.38 -13.34
CA LEU A 207 -1.77 -4.78 -13.60
C LEU A 207 -3.02 -5.63 -13.34
N ALA A 208 -3.40 -6.42 -14.34
CA ALA A 208 -4.37 -7.50 -14.21
C ALA A 208 -3.62 -8.82 -14.27
N MET A 209 -3.83 -9.67 -13.26
CA MET A 209 -3.35 -11.04 -13.24
C MET A 209 -4.45 -11.98 -13.75
N GLU A 210 -4.08 -13.02 -14.49
CA GLU A 210 -4.95 -14.11 -14.90
C GLU A 210 -4.18 -15.42 -14.73
N ASN A 211 -4.77 -16.40 -14.04
CA ASN A 211 -4.15 -17.72 -13.81
C ASN A 211 -2.69 -17.60 -13.32
N GLY A 212 -2.48 -16.76 -12.31
CA GLY A 212 -1.17 -16.49 -11.69
C GLY A 212 -0.12 -15.90 -12.62
N LYS A 213 -0.51 -15.26 -13.72
CA LYS A 213 0.40 -14.58 -14.65
C LYS A 213 -0.07 -13.15 -14.96
N PRO A 214 0.83 -12.21 -15.24
CA PRO A 214 0.46 -10.90 -15.76
C PRO A 214 -0.25 -11.07 -17.11
N LYS A 215 -1.47 -10.56 -17.23
CA LYS A 215 -2.27 -10.66 -18.45
C LYS A 215 -2.41 -9.33 -19.16
N TYR A 216 -2.83 -8.30 -18.43
CA TYR A 216 -2.97 -6.95 -18.96
C TYR A 216 -2.28 -5.92 -18.08
N VAL A 217 -1.79 -4.86 -18.71
CA VAL A 217 -1.28 -3.67 -18.03
C VAL A 217 -1.92 -2.42 -18.60
N THR A 218 -1.97 -1.36 -17.81
CA THR A 218 -2.35 -0.03 -18.27
C THR A 218 -1.18 0.93 -18.22
N ALA A 219 -1.17 1.89 -19.14
CA ALA A 219 -0.27 3.04 -19.13
C ALA A 219 -1.02 4.31 -19.53
N VAL A 220 -0.59 5.46 -19.03
CA VAL A 220 -1.23 6.75 -19.36
C VAL A 220 -0.91 7.22 -20.78
N SER A 221 0.21 6.77 -21.36
CA SER A 221 0.45 6.96 -22.80
C SER A 221 1.44 5.98 -23.40
N ARG A 222 1.38 5.77 -24.73
CA ARG A 222 2.39 5.01 -25.49
C ARG A 222 3.67 5.83 -25.76
N SER A 223 4.34 6.27 -24.69
CA SER A 223 5.48 7.17 -24.75
C SER A 223 6.78 6.47 -24.34
N ASN A 224 7.89 6.81 -25.02
CA ASN A 224 9.25 6.40 -24.63
C ASN A 224 10.14 7.61 -24.30
N THR A 225 9.53 8.75 -23.94
CA THR A 225 10.21 9.97 -23.53
C THR A 225 9.87 10.26 -22.08
N ILE A 226 10.87 10.65 -21.28
CA ILE A 226 10.68 11.05 -19.87
C ILE A 226 9.52 12.03 -19.75
N ASP A 227 8.62 11.78 -18.80
CA ASP A 227 7.42 12.56 -18.51
C ASP A 227 6.44 12.74 -19.68
N GLY A 228 6.63 12.05 -20.81
CA GLY A 228 5.82 12.27 -22.02
C GLY A 228 4.33 11.98 -21.83
N TRP A 229 3.97 11.19 -20.84
CA TRP A 229 2.57 10.93 -20.47
C TRP A 229 1.81 12.15 -19.93
N ARG A 230 2.50 13.19 -19.45
CA ARG A 230 1.86 14.34 -18.79
C ARG A 230 0.92 15.10 -19.71
N ASP A 231 1.31 15.25 -20.98
CA ASP A 231 0.53 15.99 -21.98
C ASP A 231 -0.56 15.13 -22.65
N ARG A 232 -0.65 13.85 -22.29
CA ARG A 232 -1.51 12.84 -22.95
C ARG A 232 -2.51 12.20 -22.00
N ARG A 233 -2.82 12.84 -20.87
CA ARG A 233 -3.69 12.28 -19.82
C ARG A 233 -5.14 12.09 -20.26
N ALA A 234 -5.63 12.93 -21.18
CA ALA A 234 -7.04 12.94 -21.53
C ALA A 234 -7.47 11.72 -22.35
N ASP A 235 -6.64 11.28 -23.29
CA ASP A 235 -6.97 10.29 -24.31
C ASP A 235 -5.79 9.41 -24.73
N GLY A 236 -4.59 9.59 -24.16
CA GLY A 236 -3.41 8.81 -24.54
C GLY A 236 -3.36 7.41 -23.95
N GLY A 237 -4.24 7.10 -23.00
CA GLY A 237 -4.17 5.89 -22.19
C GLY A 237 -4.42 4.62 -23.00
N ILE A 238 -3.69 3.57 -22.63
CA ILE A 238 -3.72 2.27 -23.30
C ILE A 238 -3.89 1.12 -22.31
N VAL A 239 -4.46 0.02 -22.81
CA VAL A 239 -4.36 -1.32 -22.22
C VAL A 239 -3.50 -2.17 -23.16
N MET A 240 -2.51 -2.88 -22.60
CA MET A 240 -1.69 -3.83 -23.35
C MET A 240 -1.83 -5.23 -22.80
N GLU A 241 -1.90 -6.21 -23.70
CA GLU A 241 -1.68 -7.60 -23.34
C GLU A 241 -0.19 -7.84 -23.12
N VAL A 242 0.16 -8.47 -21.99
CA VAL A 242 1.57 -8.66 -21.61
C VAL A 242 2.28 -9.68 -22.51
N GLU A 243 1.60 -10.78 -22.84
CA GLU A 243 2.17 -11.90 -23.60
C GLU A 243 2.57 -11.49 -25.02
N SER A 244 1.65 -10.86 -25.76
CA SER A 244 1.91 -10.39 -27.12
C SER A 244 2.59 -9.02 -27.17
N GLY A 245 2.44 -8.21 -26.12
CA GLY A 245 2.86 -6.81 -26.11
C GLY A 245 1.96 -5.89 -26.96
N GLU A 246 0.81 -6.38 -27.43
CA GLU A 246 -0.12 -5.63 -28.27
C GLU A 246 -0.98 -4.67 -27.44
N VAL A 247 -1.28 -3.51 -28.02
CA VAL A 247 -2.25 -2.57 -27.48
C VAL A 247 -3.65 -3.05 -27.87
N VAL A 248 -4.46 -3.44 -26.89
CA VAL A 248 -5.80 -4.00 -27.10
C VAL A 248 -6.92 -2.98 -26.88
N CYS A 249 -6.60 -1.84 -26.25
CA CYS A 249 -7.51 -0.72 -26.07
C CYS A 249 -6.69 0.58 -25.97
N GLU A 250 -7.20 1.67 -26.54
CA GLU A 250 -6.57 2.99 -26.57
C GLU A 250 -7.63 4.10 -26.46
N GLY A 251 -7.20 5.35 -26.37
CA GLY A 251 -8.13 6.49 -26.24
C GLY A 251 -8.60 6.73 -24.79
N LEU A 252 -7.98 6.11 -23.80
CA LEU A 252 -8.45 6.13 -22.41
C LEU A 252 -7.91 7.34 -21.65
N SER A 253 -8.76 7.89 -20.76
CA SER A 253 -8.35 8.93 -19.83
C SER A 253 -7.73 8.31 -18.58
N MET A 254 -6.41 8.42 -18.45
CA MET A 254 -5.64 7.91 -17.30
C MET A 254 -6.13 6.53 -16.80
N PRO A 255 -6.11 5.46 -17.62
CA PRO A 255 -6.58 4.15 -17.20
C PRO A 255 -5.71 3.61 -16.07
N HIS A 256 -6.32 2.96 -15.07
CA HIS A 256 -5.62 2.37 -13.92
C HIS A 256 -6.23 1.03 -13.54
N SER A 257 -5.41 0.17 -12.94
CA SER A 257 -5.81 -1.07 -12.26
C SER A 257 -6.86 -1.91 -13.02
N PRO A 258 -6.55 -2.39 -14.23
CA PRO A 258 -7.41 -3.33 -14.95
C PRO A 258 -7.62 -4.59 -14.10
N ARG A 259 -8.77 -5.25 -14.29
CA ARG A 259 -9.15 -6.47 -13.57
C ARG A 259 -9.74 -7.50 -14.52
N MET A 260 -9.47 -8.77 -14.22
CA MET A 260 -10.09 -9.94 -14.86
C MET A 260 -11.22 -10.45 -13.97
N HIS A 261 -12.34 -10.84 -14.55
CA HIS A 261 -13.56 -11.27 -13.84
C HIS A 261 -14.23 -12.45 -14.52
#